data_AF-A0A9W6FQT8-F1
#
_entry.id   AF-A0A9W6FQT8-F1
#
_cell.length_a   1.000
_cell.length_b   1.000
_cell.length_c   1.000
_cell.angle_alpha   90.00
_cell.angle_beta   90.00
_cell.angle_gamma   90.00
#
_symmetry.space_group_name_H-M   'P 1'
#
loop_
_entity.id
_entity.type
_entity.pdbx_description
1 polymer ?
#
loop_
_entity_poly.entity_id
_entity_poly.type
_entity_poly.pdbx_seq_one_letter_code
_entity_poly.pdbx_strand_id
1 'polypeptide(L)'
;MAVLIDRPMWPAHGTLWSHLVSDRSLDELHAFARAAGIPERAFDLDHYDVPAERYDQLVAAGAEPVSNRDLVVRLRDSGLRITARTRRHGG
;
A
#
# COMPACT_ATOMS: atom_id res chain seq x y z
N MET A 1 -9.43 8.72 -6.24
CA MET A 1 -9.29 9.21 -4.86
C MET A 1 -9.73 8.11 -3.96
N ALA A 2 -8.81 7.18 -3.78
CA ALA A 2 -9.04 6.01 -2.97
C ALA A 2 -7.70 5.52 -2.44
N VAL A 3 -7.74 5.05 -1.20
CA VAL A 3 -6.75 4.11 -0.71
C VAL A 3 -7.03 2.78 -1.40
N LEU A 4 -6.02 2.22 -2.06
CA LEU A 4 -6.14 0.99 -2.85
C LEU A 4 -5.39 -0.14 -2.13
N ILE A 5 -5.93 -1.35 -2.18
CA ILE A 5 -5.29 -2.55 -1.65
C ILE A 5 -5.25 -3.66 -2.71
N ASP A 6 -4.07 -4.24 -2.95
CA ASP A 6 -3.93 -5.38 -3.85
C ASP A 6 -4.28 -6.70 -3.14
N ARG A 7 -4.49 -7.78 -3.91
CA ARG A 7 -4.81 -9.08 -3.30
C ARG A 7 -3.58 -9.64 -2.59
N PRO A 8 -3.74 -10.34 -1.45
CA PRO A 8 -2.61 -10.99 -0.81
C PRO A 8 -1.94 -11.99 -1.76
N MET A 9 -0.72 -11.69 -2.18
CA MET A 9 0.01 -12.48 -3.18
C MET A 9 1.51 -12.61 -2.92
N TRP A 10 2.05 -11.80 -2.00
CA TRP A 10 3.50 -11.70 -1.79
C TRP A 10 3.90 -12.55 -0.58
N PRO A 11 4.55 -13.72 -0.76
CA PRO A 11 4.88 -14.59 0.36
C PRO A 11 6.08 -14.06 1.15
N ALA A 12 5.89 -13.80 2.45
CA ALA A 12 6.96 -13.44 3.39
C ALA A 12 6.54 -13.75 4.84
N HIS A 13 7.50 -14.07 5.69
CA HIS A 13 7.26 -14.29 7.14
C HIS A 13 6.15 -15.31 7.45
N GLY A 14 5.96 -16.33 6.61
CA GLY A 14 4.95 -17.37 6.81
C GLY A 14 3.51 -16.97 6.47
N THR A 15 3.31 -15.82 5.82
CA THR A 15 2.00 -15.35 5.35
C THR A 15 2.09 -14.73 3.96
N LEU A 16 0.94 -14.40 3.38
CA LEU A 16 0.84 -13.56 2.19
C LEU A 16 0.71 -12.10 2.61
N TRP A 17 1.26 -11.21 1.81
CA TRP A 17 1.21 -9.78 2.02
C TRP A 17 0.48 -9.09 0.88
N SER A 18 -0.12 -7.96 1.21
CA SER A 18 -0.73 -7.01 0.29
C SER A 18 -0.05 -5.66 0.45
N HIS A 19 -0.18 -4.82 -0.56
CA HIS A 19 0.26 -3.44 -0.56
C HIS A 19 -0.94 -2.51 -0.49
N LEU A 20 -0.81 -1.48 0.34
CA LEU A 20 -1.77 -0.42 0.51
C LEU A 20 -1.17 0.89 -0.01
N VAL A 21 -1.84 1.57 -0.94
CA VAL A 21 -1.35 2.80 -1.58
C VAL A 21 -2.45 3.86 -1.59
N SER A 22 -2.10 5.12 -1.81
CA SER A 22 -3.05 6.15 -2.25
C SER A 22 -2.78 6.49 -3.71
N ASP A 23 -3.84 6.76 -4.48
CA ASP A 23 -3.76 7.31 -5.83
C ASP A 23 -3.64 8.84 -5.86
N ARG A 24 -3.51 9.50 -4.69
CA ARG A 24 -3.55 10.95 -4.54
C ARG A 24 -2.44 11.55 -3.68
N SER A 25 -2.25 11.09 -2.44
CA SER A 25 -1.24 11.64 -1.53
C SER A 25 -0.82 10.68 -0.42
N LEU A 26 0.43 10.84 0.06
CA LEU A 26 0.92 10.09 1.22
C LEU A 26 0.19 10.48 2.51
N ASP A 27 -0.23 11.74 2.64
CA ASP A 27 -0.99 12.19 3.82
C ASP A 27 -2.30 11.43 4.00
N GLU A 28 -3.02 11.18 2.90
CA GLU A 28 -4.25 10.36 2.91
C GLU A 28 -3.93 8.91 3.30
N LEU A 29 -2.87 8.35 2.72
CA LEU A 29 -2.42 6.99 3.03
C LEU A 29 -2.05 6.84 4.51
N HIS A 30 -1.29 7.79 5.07
CA HIS A 30 -0.91 7.80 6.48
C HIS A 30 -2.11 7.99 7.40
N ALA A 31 -3.04 8.87 7.05
CA ALA A 31 -4.27 9.08 7.82
C ALA A 31 -5.10 7.80 7.89
N PHE A 32 -5.29 7.12 6.75
CA PHE A 32 -5.99 5.85 6.67
C PHE A 32 -5.27 4.75 7.47
N ALA A 33 -3.95 4.60 7.29
CA ALA A 33 -3.15 3.61 8.00
C ALA A 33 -3.22 3.79 9.52
N ARG A 34 -3.11 5.03 10.02
CA ARG A 34 -3.27 5.34 11.45
C ARG A 34 -4.67 4.99 11.96
N ALA A 35 -5.71 5.35 11.22
CA ALA A 35 -7.09 5.03 11.59
C ALA A 35 -7.35 3.51 11.62
N ALA A 36 -6.71 2.74 10.73
CA ALA A 36 -6.80 1.28 10.68
C ALA A 36 -5.84 0.55 11.65
N GLY A 37 -5.05 1.30 12.44
CA GLY A 37 -4.07 0.75 13.39
C GLY A 37 -2.90 0.02 12.72
N ILE A 38 -2.53 0.41 11.49
CA ILE A 38 -1.32 -0.09 10.82
C ILE A 38 -0.11 0.67 11.40
N PRO A 39 0.94 -0.05 11.86
CA PRO A 39 2.10 0.60 12.43
C PRO A 39 2.92 1.35 11.36
N GLU A 40 3.47 2.52 11.70
CA GLU A 40 4.26 3.33 10.75
C GLU A 40 5.47 2.60 10.18
N ARG A 41 6.07 1.66 10.91
CA ARG A 41 7.19 0.82 10.43
C ARG A 41 6.83 -0.08 9.24
N ALA A 42 5.55 -0.25 8.94
CA ALA A 42 5.09 -0.98 7.76
C ALA A 42 5.05 -0.12 6.50
N PHE A 43 5.34 1.19 6.61
CA PHE A 43 5.46 2.08 5.48
C PHE A 43 6.82 1.93 4.78
N ASP A 44 6.80 1.72 3.47
CA ASP A 44 7.98 1.68 2.60
C ASP A 44 7.88 2.74 1.50
N LEU A 45 8.13 3.99 1.90
CA LEU A 45 8.29 5.21 1.07
C LEU A 45 7.06 5.68 0.29
N ASP A 46 6.29 4.77 -0.31
CA ASP A 46 5.13 5.08 -1.15
C ASP A 46 3.94 4.13 -0.94
N HIS A 47 4.07 3.15 -0.06
CA HIS A 47 3.04 2.16 0.25
C HIS A 47 3.21 1.62 1.66
N TYR A 48 2.18 0.94 2.17
CA TYR A 48 2.28 0.09 3.36
C TYR A 48 2.22 -1.38 2.97
N ASP A 49 3.05 -2.19 3.62
CA ASP A 49 2.97 -3.65 3.59
C ASP A 49 2.03 -4.15 4.69
N VAL A 50 1.00 -4.89 4.31
CA VAL A 50 0.00 -5.42 5.25
C VAL A 50 -0.16 -6.93 5.10
N PRO A 51 -0.22 -7.70 6.21
CA PRO A 51 -0.39 -9.14 6.14
C PRO A 51 -1.82 -9.49 5.71
N ALA A 52 -2.00 -10.67 5.10
CA ALA A 52 -3.28 -11.14 4.55
C ALA A 52 -4.43 -11.09 5.57
N GLU A 53 -4.14 -11.34 6.86
CA GLU A 53 -5.12 -11.27 7.95
C GLU A 53 -5.77 -9.89 8.13
N ARG A 54 -5.11 -8.81 7.67
CA ARG A 54 -5.63 -7.44 7.73
C ARG A 54 -6.42 -7.06 6.48
N TYR A 55 -6.38 -7.86 5.42
CA TYR A 55 -6.98 -7.52 4.13
C TYR A 55 -8.47 -7.18 4.26
N ASP A 56 -9.28 -8.10 4.80
CA ASP A 56 -10.73 -7.90 4.93
C ASP A 56 -11.07 -6.71 5.84
N GLN A 57 -10.28 -6.49 6.89
CA GLN A 57 -10.44 -5.34 7.79
C GLN A 57 -10.22 -4.02 7.03
N LEU A 58 -9.20 -3.94 6.17
CA LEU A 58 -8.86 -2.74 5.43
C LEU A 58 -9.88 -2.46 4.32
N VAL A 59 -10.37 -3.51 3.65
CA VAL A 59 -11.48 -3.39 2.71
C VAL A 59 -12.74 -2.88 3.41
N ALA A 60 -13.08 -3.44 4.58
CA ALA A 60 -14.21 -2.97 5.38
C ALA A 60 -14.03 -1.52 5.88
N ALA A 61 -12.79 -1.08 6.08
CA ALA A 61 -12.45 0.30 6.44
C ALA A 61 -12.49 1.29 5.25
N GLY A 62 -12.72 0.80 4.02
CA GLY A 62 -12.88 1.62 2.83
C GLY A 62 -11.70 1.61 1.85
N ALA A 63 -10.71 0.73 2.03
CA ALA A 63 -9.71 0.50 0.98
C ALA A 63 -10.36 -0.19 -0.23
N GLU A 64 -10.13 0.32 -1.44
CA GLU A 64 -10.63 -0.24 -2.69
C GLU A 64 -9.80 -1.48 -3.08
N PRO A 65 -10.40 -2.68 -3.14
CA PRO A 65 -9.74 -3.87 -3.66
C PRO A 65 -9.44 -3.72 -5.15
N VAL A 66 -8.19 -3.88 -5.53
CA VAL A 66 -7.76 -3.81 -6.94
C VAL A 66 -6.86 -4.99 -7.31
N SER A 67 -6.64 -5.20 -8.60
CA SER A 67 -5.58 -6.12 -9.03
C SER A 67 -4.21 -5.52 -8.76
N ASN A 68 -3.17 -6.36 -8.59
CA ASN A 68 -1.79 -5.87 -8.41
C ASN A 68 -1.36 -4.97 -9.58
N ARG A 69 -1.81 -5.30 -10.80
CA ARG A 69 -1.53 -4.50 -11.99
C ARG A 69 -2.16 -3.12 -11.89
N ASP A 70 -3.42 -3.04 -11.48
CA ASP A 70 -4.14 -1.77 -11.36
C ASP A 70 -3.56 -0.92 -10.22
N LEU A 71 -3.17 -1.55 -9.11
CA LEU A 71 -2.49 -0.87 -8.01
C LEU A 71 -1.20 -0.19 -8.49
N VAL A 72 -0.34 -0.91 -9.21
CA VAL A 72 0.91 -0.37 -9.74
C VAL A 72 0.66 0.74 -10.77
N VAL A 73 -0.32 0.56 -11.66
CA VAL A 73 -0.68 1.58 -12.66
C VAL A 73 -1.16 2.86 -11.99
N ARG A 74 -2.12 2.77 -11.05
CA ARG A 74 -2.66 3.94 -10.35
C ARG A 74 -1.61 4.63 -9.46
N LEU A 75 -0.77 3.86 -8.76
CA LEU A 75 0.34 4.42 -7.98
C LEU A 75 1.34 5.16 -8.87
N ARG A 76 1.69 4.61 -10.04
CA ARG A 76 2.56 5.30 -11.00
C ARG A 76 1.91 6.57 -11.52
N ASP A 77 0.64 6.50 -11.91
CA ASP A 77 -0.08 7.63 -12.52
C ASP A 77 -0.36 8.76 -11.50
N SER A 78 -0.37 8.44 -10.19
CA SER A 78 -0.41 9.43 -9.11
C SER A 78 0.87 10.27 -8.96
N GLY A 79 1.99 9.80 -9.53
CA GLY A 79 3.31 10.42 -9.35
C GLY A 79 4.00 10.09 -8.01
N LEU A 80 3.35 9.32 -7.12
CA LEU A 80 3.92 8.96 -5.81
C LEU A 80 4.92 7.80 -5.87
N ARG A 81 4.95 7.03 -6.96
CA ARG A 81 5.77 5.82 -7.07
C ARG A 81 7.27 6.12 -6.90
N ILE A 82 7.86 5.57 -5.84
CA ILE A 82 9.31 5.52 -5.61
C ILE A 82 9.85 4.18 -6.08
N THR A 83 10.48 4.19 -7.26
CA THR A 83 11.08 2.97 -7.83
C THR A 83 12.32 2.53 -7.06
N ALA A 84 12.64 1.23 -7.11
CA ALA A 84 13.87 0.70 -6.55
C ALA A 84 15.14 1.37 -7.13
N ARG A 85 15.09 1.87 -8.38
CA ARG A 85 16.18 2.66 -8.98
C ARG A 85 16.35 3.99 -8.25
N THR A 86 15.26 4.70 -7.97
CA THR A 86 15.26 5.95 -7.19
C THR A 86 15.86 5.73 -5.80
N ARG A 87 15.51 4.61 -5.15
CA ARG A 87 16.05 4.25 -3.81
C ARG A 87 17.57 4.11 -3.78
N ARG A 88 18.20 3.64 -4.87
CA ARG A 88 19.66 3.41 -4.95
C ARG A 88 20.48 4.67 -5.22
N HIS A 89 19.86 5.74 -5.71
CA HIS A 89 20.56 6.97 -6.12
C HIS A 89 20.43 8.12 -5.10
N GLY A 90 19.71 7.92 -4.00
CA GLY A 90 19.51 8.92 -2.95
C GLY A 90 20.41 8.76 -1.72
N GLY A 91 21.60 8.16 -1.87
CA GLY A 91 22.60 7.97 -0.81
C GLY A 91 23.78 8.90 -0.96
#